data_AF-A0A7J7MTF0-F1
#
_entry.id   AF-A0A7J7MTF0-F1
#
_cell.length_a   1.000
_cell.length_b   1.000
_cell.length_c   1.000
_cell.angle_alpha   90.00
_cell.angle_beta   90.00
_cell.angle_gamma   90.00
#
_symmetry.space_group_name_H-M   'P 1'
#
loop_
_entity.id
_entity.type
_entity.pdbx_description
1 polymer ?
#
loop_
_entity_poly.entity_id
_entity_poly.type
_entity_poly.pdbx_seq_one_letter_code
_entity_poly.pdbx_strand_id
1 'polypeptide(L)' 'MFLFLAAYTEDTVCVGLARLGSEDQTVVVGSMKDLLEVDFGAPLHCLVIGGDLHPLEEEILDFYTLKKGKTELKD' A
#
# COMPACT_ATOMS: atom_id res chain seq x y z
N MET A 1 -29.33 -16.92 6.43
CA MET A 1 -27.88 -17.11 6.60
C MET A 1 -27.22 -15.81 6.17
N PHE A 2 -26.97 -14.90 7.11
CA PHE A 2 -26.24 -13.66 6.83
C PHE A 2 -24.76 -14.01 6.77
N LEU A 3 -24.22 -14.10 5.56
CA LEU A 3 -22.78 -14.20 5.36
C LEU A 3 -22.20 -12.83 5.75
N PHE A 4 -21.46 -12.75 6.85
CA PHE A 4 -20.57 -11.61 7.11
C PHE A 4 -19.47 -11.66 6.04
N LEU A 5 -19.69 -11.02 4.89
CA LEU A 5 -18.60 -10.67 4.00
C LEU A 5 -17.84 -9.51 4.65
N ALA A 6 -16.54 -9.72 4.89
CA ALA A 6 -15.66 -8.63 5.30
C ALA A 6 -15.62 -7.57 4.19
N ALA A 7 -15.63 -6.30 4.56
CA ALA A 7 -15.55 -5.19 3.60
C ALA A 7 -14.19 -5.12 2.88
N TYR A 8 -13.15 -5.70 3.48
CA TYR A 8 -11.78 -5.76 2.98
C TYR A 8 -11.08 -7.02 3.51
N THR A 9 -9.99 -7.41 2.86
CA THR A 9 -9.13 -8.54 3.26
C THR A 9 -7.68 -8.08 3.36
N GLU A 10 -6.81 -8.94 3.87
CA GLU A 10 -5.36 -8.68 3.93
C GLU A 10 -4.73 -8.43 2.55
N ASP A 11 -5.36 -8.95 1.49
CA ASP A 11 -4.93 -8.80 0.10
C ASP A 11 -5.47 -7.53 -0.58
N THR A 12 -6.36 -6.76 0.07
CA THR A 12 -6.93 -5.53 -0.49
C THR A 12 -5.82 -4.51 -0.76
N VAL A 13 -5.77 -3.99 -2.00
CA VAL A 13 -4.81 -2.97 -2.42
C VAL A 13 -5.05 -1.68 -1.63
N CYS A 14 -3.98 -1.15 -1.06
CA CYS A 14 -3.99 0.04 -0.25
C CYS A 14 -2.82 0.97 -0.63
N VAL A 15 -2.96 2.25 -0.28
CA VAL A 15 -1.92 3.27 -0.40
C VAL A 15 -1.63 3.81 0.99
N GLY A 16 -0.44 3.49 1.51
CA GLY A 16 0.08 4.06 2.74
C GLY A 16 0.81 5.37 2.45
N LEU A 17 0.51 6.39 3.24
CA LEU A 17 1.00 7.75 3.05
C LEU A 17 1.55 8.27 4.37
N ALA A 18 2.70 8.94 4.32
CA ALA A 18 3.27 9.64 5.46
C ALA A 18 3.77 11.03 5.06
N ARG A 19 3.52 12.01 5.93
CA ARG A 19 3.99 13.39 5.81
C ARG A 19 3.70 14.01 4.45
N LEU A 20 2.51 13.77 3.91
CA LEU A 20 2.12 14.23 2.57
C LEU A 20 2.32 15.76 2.43
N GLY A 21 3.09 16.18 1.43
CA GLY A 21 3.44 17.59 1.21
C GLY A 21 4.74 18.06 1.89
N SER A 22 5.43 17.20 2.65
CA SER A 22 6.79 17.47 3.13
C SER A 22 7.86 16.99 2.12
N GLU A 23 9.11 17.44 2.31
CA GLU A 23 10.24 16.98 1.50
C GLU A 23 10.54 15.49 1.70
N ASP A 24 10.23 14.95 2.88
CA ASP A 24 10.43 13.56 3.28
C ASP A 24 9.14 12.74 3.21
N GLN A 25 8.19 13.13 2.36
CA GLN A 25 6.94 12.40 2.17
C GLN A 25 7.19 10.96 1.70
N THR A 26 6.31 10.06 2.11
CA THR A 26 6.37 8.64 1.73
C THR A 26 5.03 8.21 1.16
N VAL A 27 5.05 7.58 -0.02
CA VAL A 27 3.88 7.03 -0.70
C VAL A 27 4.23 5.60 -1.09
N VAL A 28 3.44 4.64 -0.61
CA VAL A 28 3.71 3.22 -0.80
C VAL A 28 2.41 2.50 -1.14
N VAL A 29 2.43 1.72 -2.21
CA VAL A 29 1.29 0.90 -2.66
C VAL A 29 1.59 -0.57 -2.42
N GLY A 30 0.61 -1.29 -1.89
CA GLY A 30 0.72 -2.73 -1.65
C GLY A 30 -0.58 -3.29 -1.09
N SER A 31 -0.61 -4.60 -0.85
CA SER A 31 -1.71 -5.18 -0.09
C SER A 31 -1.69 -4.70 1.36
N MET A 32 -2.83 -4.78 2.06
CA MET A 32 -2.92 -4.36 3.47
C MET A 32 -1.86 -5.06 4.35
N LYS A 33 -1.62 -6.35 4.13
CA LYS A 33 -0.55 -7.09 4.82
C LYS A 33 0.85 -6.63 4.44
N ASP A 34 1.07 -6.20 3.20
CA ASP A 34 2.39 -5.70 2.79
C ASP A 34 2.68 -4.34 3.43
N LEU A 35 1.67 -3.47 3.52
CA LEU A 35 1.82 -2.16 4.17
C LEU A 35 2.03 -2.26 5.69
N LEU A 36 1.54 -3.33 6.32
CA LEU A 36 1.78 -3.59 7.76
C LEU A 36 3.28 -3.71 8.09
N GLU A 37 4.07 -4.19 7.14
CA GLU A 37 5.52 -4.41 7.30
C GLU A 37 6.37 -3.18 6.93
N VAL A 38 5.75 -2.08 6.50
CA VAL A 38 6.44 -0.87 6.06
C VAL A 38 6.67 0.09 7.22
N ASP A 39 7.91 0.53 7.42
CA ASP A 39 8.23 1.64 8.31
C ASP A 39 7.97 2.98 7.59
N PHE A 40 6.84 3.61 7.93
CA PHE A 40 6.47 4.93 7.42
C PHE A 40 7.19 6.09 8.13
N GLY A 41 7.97 5.81 9.17
CA GLY A 41 8.67 6.81 9.98
C GLY A 41 7.72 7.72 10.76
N ALA A 42 8.11 8.98 10.95
CA ALA A 42 7.38 9.93 11.78
C ALA A 42 5.97 10.28 11.25
N PRO A 43 5.01 10.62 12.13
CA PRO A 43 3.68 11.09 11.73
C PRO A 43 3.73 12.43 10.96
N LEU A 44 2.67 12.82 10.25
CA LEU A 44 1.32 12.23 10.18
C LEU A 44 1.19 11.14 9.11
N HIS A 45 0.30 10.17 9.33
CA HIS A 45 0.01 9.08 8.40
C HIS A 45 -1.43 9.13 7.90
N CYS A 46 -1.66 8.70 6.66
CA CYS A 46 -2.99 8.41 6.14
C CYS A 46 -2.98 7.13 5.29
N LEU A 47 -4.15 6.53 5.12
CA LEU A 47 -4.34 5.28 4.39
C LEU A 47 -5.50 5.46 3.41
N VAL A 48 -5.29 5.03 2.17
CA VAL A 48 -6.33 4.91 1.15
C VAL A 48 -6.55 3.43 0.88
N ILE A 49 -7.80 2.97 0.95
CA ILE A 49 -8.18 1.61 0.59
C ILE A 49 -8.74 1.66 -0.83
N GLY A 50 -8.13 0.92 -1.75
CA GLY A 50 -8.56 0.84 -3.14
C GLY A 50 -9.92 0.13 -3.27
N GLY A 51 -10.79 0.70 -4.11
CA GLY A 51 -12.00 0.03 -4.59
C GLY A 51 -11.76 -0.56 -5.98
N ASP A 52 -12.73 -0.41 -6.87
CA ASP A 52 -12.54 -0.68 -8.30
C ASP A 52 -11.69 0.44 -8.90
N LEU A 53 -10.48 0.09 -9.35
CA LEU A 53 -9.52 1.04 -9.93
C LEU A 53 -9.67 1.07 -11.44
N HIS A 54 -9.63 2.27 -12.02
CA HIS A 54 -9.52 2.43 -13.46
C HIS A 54 -8.09 2.06 -13.90
N PRO A 55 -7.85 1.50 -15.11
CA PRO A 55 -6.51 1.11 -15.56
C PRO A 55 -5.45 2.22 -15.43
N LEU A 56 -5.83 3.47 -15.68
CA LEU A 56 -4.95 4.63 -15.50
C LEU A 56 -4.55 4.86 -14.04
N GLU A 57 -5.44 4.60 -13.08
CA GLU A 57 -5.12 4.69 -11.66
C GLU A 57 -4.12 3.59 -11.26
N GLU A 58 -4.30 2.37 -11.77
CA GLU A 58 -3.36 1.28 -11.57
C GLU A 58 -1.97 1.61 -12.13
N GLU A 59 -1.89 2.18 -13.34
CA GLU A 59 -0.63 2.64 -13.95
C GLU A 59 0.09 3.69 -13.09
N ILE A 60 -0.65 4.62 -12.48
CA ILE A 60 -0.07 5.64 -11.59
C ILE A 60 0.39 5.01 -10.26
N LEU A 61 -0.41 4.10 -9.71
CA LEU A 61 -0.08 3.43 -8.45
C LEU A 61 1.15 2.53 -8.58
N ASP A 62 1.40 1.95 -9.76
CA ASP A 62 2.54 1.06 -10.01
C ASP A 62 3.91 1.73 -9.76
N PHE A 63 4.01 3.05 -9.98
CA PHE A 63 5.22 3.82 -9.65
C PHE A 63 5.58 3.78 -8.16
N TYR A 64 4.60 3.52 -7.30
CA TYR A 64 4.74 3.52 -5.84
C TYR A 64 4.59 2.11 -5.24
N THR A 65 4.41 1.07 -6.07
CA THR A 65 4.25 -0.31 -5.61
C THR A 65 5.52 -0.83 -4.93
N LEU A 66 5.33 -1.49 -3.78
CA LEU A 66 6.39 -2.21 -3.08
C LEU A 66 7.04 -3.24 -4.01
N LYS A 67 8.28 -2.97 -4.40
CA LYS A 67 9.11 -3.96 -5.08
C LYS A 67 9.66 -4.91 -4.03
N LYS A 68 8.99 -6.05 -3.85
CA LYS A 68 9.56 -7.15 -3.06
C LYS A 68 10.88 -7.54 -3.70
N GLY A 69 11.99 -7.26 -3.03
CA GLY A 69 13.30 -7.72 -3.48
C GLY A 69 13.27 -9.23 -3.63
N LYS A 70 13.68 -9.75 -4.79
CA LYS A 70 14.25 -11.11 -4.82
C LYS A 70 15.36 -11.09 -3.78
N THR A 71 15.24 -11.91 -2.75
CA THR A 71 16.37 -12.19 -1.85
C THR A 71 17.52 -12.66 -2.74
N GLU A 72 18.50 -11.78 -2.97
CA GLU A 72 19.76 -12.19 -3.55
C GLU A 72 20.38 -13.14 -2.55
N LEU A 73 20.33 -14.44 -2.85
CA LEU A 73 21.16 -15.46 -2.23
C LEU A 73 22.61 -15.00 -2.43
N LYS A 74 23.20 -14.46 -1.37
CA LYS A 74 24.65 -14.34 -1.25
C LYS A 74 25.16 -15.72 -0.83
N ASP A 75 25.73 -16.44 -1.79
CA ASP A 75 26.72 -17.50 -1.51
C ASP A 75 27.98 -16.89 -0.86
#